data_AF-A0A2Z6S854-F1
#
_entry.id   AF-A0A2Z6S854-F1
#
_cell.length_a   1.000
_cell.length_b   1.000
_cell.length_c   1.000
_cell.angle_alpha   90.00
_cell.angle_beta   90.00
_cell.angle_gamma   90.00
#
_symmetry.space_group_name_H-M   'P 1'
#
loop_
_entity.id
_entity.type
_entity.pdbx_description
1 polymer ?
#
loop_
_entity_poly.entity_id
_entity_poly.type
_entity_poly.pdbx_seq_one_letter_code
_entity_poly.pdbx_strand_id
1 'polypeptide(L)'
;MPSPIRFTECNLNEPEINFLTLEELELIDLDCVDKTKDHCPFCETILPNLMSDRLRLAFESSKKGKLPPIEFCYIHNAELTIIPDGLEKNYPLDINFDELPDRIRNFKDNLEEIIEGTVRSYYRNFAIRYYKKNGSRKSATSMGLYGRFKELRPGYYGTKGNLIISDVLIKLFLNTGILTLAKTYPLEPMNYLTDVLVPETAMRLIFEDNGGNGSLDDAREIMVSSSDFGDWVHNDGTV
;
A
#
# COMPACT_ATOMS: atom_id res chain seq x y z
N MET A 1 29.94 45.68 -35.88
CA MET A 1 29.33 44.60 -36.70
C MET A 1 30.37 43.53 -36.95
N PRO A 2 30.20 42.32 -36.42
CA PRO A 2 30.95 41.15 -36.86
C PRO A 2 30.13 40.33 -37.87
N SER A 3 30.76 40.00 -38.99
CA SER A 3 30.25 39.14 -40.06
C SER A 3 30.34 37.64 -39.70
N PRO A 4 29.61 36.77 -40.40
CA PRO A 4 29.21 35.44 -39.92
C PRO A 4 30.18 34.33 -40.35
N ILE A 5 30.27 33.26 -39.56
CA ILE A 5 30.96 32.00 -39.94
C ILE A 5 30.02 30.85 -39.55
N ARG A 6 29.19 30.40 -40.49
CA ARG A 6 29.37 29.22 -41.38
C ARG A 6 29.01 27.92 -40.66
N PHE A 7 27.81 27.43 -40.96
CA PHE A 7 27.41 26.05 -40.72
C PHE A 7 28.35 25.12 -41.48
N THR A 8 28.87 24.10 -40.80
CA THR A 8 29.47 22.92 -41.43
C THR A 8 28.73 21.71 -40.88
N GLU A 9 28.04 21.04 -41.79
CA GLU A 9 27.30 19.79 -41.60
C GLU A 9 28.24 18.69 -41.11
N CYS A 10 27.86 17.97 -40.05
CA CYS A 10 28.53 16.73 -39.67
C CYS A 10 27.79 15.55 -40.32
N ASN A 11 28.52 14.87 -41.20
CA ASN A 11 28.15 13.68 -41.95
C ASN A 11 27.56 12.58 -41.07
N LEU A 12 26.45 12.00 -41.55
CA LEU A 12 25.96 10.69 -41.15
C LEU A 12 26.87 9.63 -41.75
N ASN A 13 27.77 9.06 -40.94
CA ASN A 13 28.38 7.77 -41.22
C ASN A 13 27.92 6.83 -40.10
N GLU A 14 27.11 5.83 -40.44
CA GLU A 14 26.90 4.66 -39.58
C GLU A 14 28.22 3.90 -39.43
N PRO A 15 28.54 3.42 -38.21
CA PRO A 15 29.41 2.27 -38.09
C PRO A 15 28.76 1.13 -37.29
N GLU A 16 29.18 -0.05 -37.71
CA GLU A 16 28.90 -1.40 -37.23
C GLU A 16 28.89 -1.56 -35.71
N ILE A 17 27.98 -2.43 -35.24
CA ILE A 17 27.80 -2.82 -33.84
C ILE A 17 29.12 -3.42 -33.31
N ASN A 18 29.85 -2.65 -32.52
CA ASN A 18 31.03 -3.11 -31.80
C ASN A 18 30.70 -3.25 -30.31
N PHE A 19 30.93 -4.44 -29.77
CA PHE A 19 30.64 -4.79 -28.37
C PHE A 19 31.68 -4.11 -27.48
N LEU A 20 31.30 -2.99 -26.85
CA LEU A 20 32.21 -2.20 -26.02
C LEU A 20 32.60 -2.96 -24.74
N THR A 21 33.86 -2.84 -24.36
CA THR A 21 34.45 -3.47 -23.16
C THR A 21 34.14 -2.66 -21.89
N LEU A 22 34.21 -3.28 -20.70
CA LEU A 22 33.85 -2.63 -19.43
C LEU A 22 34.64 -1.35 -19.11
N GLU A 23 35.84 -1.17 -19.67
CA GLU A 23 36.66 0.04 -19.50
C GLU A 23 36.18 1.21 -20.37
N GLU A 24 35.43 0.96 -21.45
CA GLU A 24 34.85 2.01 -22.32
C GLU A 24 33.50 2.53 -21.78
N LEU A 25 32.84 1.79 -20.88
CA LEU A 25 31.65 2.24 -20.16
C LEU A 25 31.96 3.30 -19.09
N GLU A 26 33.21 3.36 -18.61
CA GLU A 26 33.66 4.36 -17.62
C GLU A 26 34.03 5.73 -18.23
N LEU A 27 33.97 5.86 -19.56
CA LEU A 27 34.36 7.08 -20.30
C LEU A 27 33.23 7.71 -21.13
N ILE A 28 31.96 7.37 -20.85
CA ILE A 28 30.85 8.18 -21.36
C ILE A 28 30.86 9.50 -20.59
N ASP A 29 31.32 10.56 -21.28
CA ASP A 29 31.36 11.95 -20.83
C ASP A 29 30.10 12.33 -20.01
N LEU A 30 30.29 12.54 -18.70
CA LEU A 30 29.28 13.09 -17.79
C LEU A 30 29.03 14.60 -18.01
N ASP A 31 29.67 15.22 -19.00
CA ASP A 31 29.62 16.66 -19.23
C ASP A 31 28.57 17.04 -20.29
N CYS A 32 27.30 17.07 -19.89
CA CYS A 32 26.31 18.09 -20.30
C CYS A 32 24.89 17.81 -19.82
N VAL A 33 24.65 17.73 -18.51
CA VAL A 33 23.27 17.86 -17.99
C VAL A 33 23.25 18.62 -16.67
N ASP A 34 23.42 19.94 -16.73
CA ASP A 34 22.84 20.84 -15.73
C ASP A 34 21.31 20.90 -15.98
N LYS A 35 20.63 19.78 -15.76
CA LYS A 35 19.17 19.79 -15.60
C LYS A 35 18.94 20.21 -14.18
N THR A 36 18.29 21.35 -14.01
CA THR A 36 17.54 21.66 -12.79
C THR A 36 16.90 20.36 -12.29
N LYS A 37 17.30 19.88 -11.10
CA LYS A 37 16.76 18.64 -10.56
C LYS A 37 15.24 18.77 -10.56
N ASP A 38 14.56 17.89 -11.28
CA ASP A 38 13.10 17.95 -11.39
C ASP A 38 12.50 17.70 -10.00
N HIS A 39 11.48 18.47 -9.63
CA HIS A 39 10.78 18.35 -8.36
C HIS A 39 9.38 17.79 -8.58
N CYS A 40 8.87 17.05 -7.58
CA CYS A 40 7.46 16.68 -7.55
C CYS A 40 6.59 17.96 -7.46
N PRO A 41 5.59 18.14 -8.34
CA PRO A 41 4.71 19.31 -8.33
C PRO A 41 3.75 19.40 -7.14
N PHE A 42 3.72 18.38 -6.26
CA PHE A 42 2.85 18.34 -5.07
C PHE A 42 3.61 18.42 -3.75
N CYS A 43 4.62 17.58 -3.56
CA CYS A 43 5.39 17.51 -2.30
C CYS A 43 6.79 18.13 -2.38
N GLU A 44 7.17 18.65 -3.55
CA GLU A 44 8.44 19.37 -3.80
C GLU A 44 9.71 18.53 -3.60
N THR A 45 9.60 17.22 -3.36
CA THR A 45 10.77 16.34 -3.26
C THR A 45 11.52 16.26 -4.58
N ILE A 46 12.84 16.15 -4.49
CA ILE A 46 13.73 16.00 -5.65
C ILE A 46 13.50 14.61 -6.26
N LEU A 47 13.21 14.58 -7.56
CA LEU A 47 13.09 13.35 -8.33
C LEU A 47 14.46 12.84 -8.76
N PRO A 48 14.63 11.51 -8.88
CA PRO A 48 15.89 10.95 -9.35
C PRO A 48 16.12 11.29 -10.82
N ASN A 49 17.39 11.40 -11.20
CA ASN A 49 17.78 11.65 -12.59
C ASN A 49 17.36 10.50 -13.53
N LEU A 50 17.40 9.26 -13.02
CA LEU A 50 16.94 8.08 -13.71
C LEU A 50 15.63 7.61 -13.07
N MET A 51 14.55 7.63 -13.86
CA MET A 51 13.22 7.17 -13.47
C MET A 51 12.87 5.90 -14.23
N SER A 52 12.01 5.07 -13.64
CA SER A 52 11.35 3.98 -14.38
C SER A 52 10.52 4.56 -15.54
N ASP A 53 10.22 3.75 -16.55
CA ASP A 53 9.33 4.18 -17.64
C ASP A 53 7.96 4.62 -17.13
N ARG A 54 7.42 3.90 -16.14
CA ARG A 54 6.14 4.23 -15.50
C ARG A 54 6.18 5.60 -14.84
N LEU A 55 7.20 5.85 -14.00
CA LEU A 55 7.35 7.12 -13.30
C LEU A 55 7.60 8.28 -14.25
N ARG A 56 8.41 8.06 -15.29
CA ARG A 56 8.67 9.06 -16.34
C ARG A 56 7.38 9.44 -17.08
N LEU A 57 6.60 8.45 -17.52
CA LEU A 57 5.32 8.68 -18.21
C LEU A 57 4.30 9.40 -17.30
N ALA A 58 4.24 9.04 -16.02
CA ALA A 58 3.40 9.71 -15.04
C ALA A 58 3.83 11.17 -14.84
N PHE A 59 5.12 11.44 -14.72
CA PHE A 59 5.66 12.78 -14.55
C PHE A 59 5.34 13.69 -15.73
N GLU A 60 5.55 13.20 -16.95
CA GLU A 60 5.18 13.93 -18.17
C GLU A 60 3.68 14.19 -18.26
N SER A 61 2.86 13.21 -17.90
CA SER A 61 1.41 13.35 -17.89
C SER A 61 0.97 14.40 -16.88
N SER A 62 1.64 14.47 -15.72
CA SER A 62 1.38 15.49 -14.71
C SER A 62 1.79 16.88 -15.17
N LYS A 63 2.98 17.04 -15.77
CA LYS A 63 3.42 18.30 -16.39
C LYS A 63 2.46 18.79 -17.48
N LYS A 64 1.85 17.88 -18.23
CA LYS A 64 0.84 18.17 -19.28
C LYS A 64 -0.57 18.39 -18.72
N GLY A 65 -0.77 18.33 -17.40
CA GLY A 65 -2.08 18.49 -16.75
C GLY A 65 -3.05 17.33 -16.98
N LYS A 66 -2.57 16.20 -17.51
CA LYS A 66 -3.38 14.99 -17.76
C LYS A 66 -3.47 14.08 -16.54
N LEU A 67 -2.53 14.23 -15.60
CA LEU A 67 -2.48 13.51 -14.34
C LEU A 67 -2.47 14.54 -13.19
N PRO A 68 -3.42 14.49 -12.24
CA PRO A 68 -3.41 15.36 -11.07
C PRO A 68 -2.05 15.31 -10.34
N PRO A 69 -1.49 16.44 -9.89
CA PRO A 69 -0.21 16.47 -9.17
C PRO A 69 -0.17 15.54 -7.94
N ILE A 70 -1.30 15.39 -7.24
CA ILE A 70 -1.44 14.49 -6.10
C ILE A 70 -1.33 13.01 -6.50
N GLU A 71 -1.81 12.64 -7.68
CA GLU A 71 -1.76 11.27 -8.17
C GLU A 71 -0.32 10.92 -8.61
N PHE A 72 0.35 11.86 -9.28
CA PHE A 72 1.80 11.74 -9.51
C PHE A 72 2.58 11.62 -8.20
N CYS A 73 2.21 12.42 -7.19
CA CYS A 73 2.82 12.35 -5.86
C CYS A 73 2.76 10.95 -5.28
N TYR A 74 1.59 10.31 -5.39
CA TYR A 74 1.36 8.96 -4.92
C TYR A 74 2.23 7.95 -5.67
N ILE A 75 2.31 8.06 -7.01
CA ILE A 75 3.13 7.16 -7.84
C ILE A 75 4.63 7.27 -7.50
N HIS A 76 5.19 8.49 -7.45
CA HIS A 76 6.63 8.60 -7.17
C HIS A 76 6.95 8.19 -5.72
N ASN A 77 6.08 8.48 -4.76
CA ASN A 77 6.30 8.07 -3.39
C ASN A 77 6.27 6.55 -3.27
N ALA A 78 5.39 5.90 -4.03
CA ALA A 78 5.33 4.46 -4.06
C ALA A 78 6.58 3.81 -4.65
N GLU A 79 7.02 4.27 -5.82
CA GLU A 79 8.20 3.70 -6.49
C GLU A 79 9.52 4.02 -5.79
N LEU A 80 9.65 5.20 -5.19
CA LEU A 80 10.92 5.69 -4.64
C LEU A 80 11.08 5.44 -3.14
N THR A 81 9.99 5.16 -2.43
CA THR A 81 10.02 5.01 -0.97
C THR A 81 9.27 3.76 -0.53
N ILE A 82 7.98 3.64 -0.84
CA ILE A 82 7.15 2.56 -0.27
C ILE A 82 7.63 1.18 -0.72
N ILE A 83 7.87 0.97 -2.02
CA ILE A 83 8.32 -0.33 -2.54
C ILE A 83 9.72 -0.68 -2.00
N PRO A 84 10.75 0.17 -2.15
CA PRO A 84 12.07 -0.12 -1.59
C PRO A 84 12.05 -0.45 -0.10
N ASP A 85 11.35 0.35 0.72
CA ASP A 85 11.24 0.13 2.17
C ASP A 85 10.55 -1.21 2.49
N GLY A 86 9.54 -1.60 1.71
CA GLY A 86 8.86 -2.88 1.87
C GLY A 86 9.75 -4.07 1.52
N LEU A 87 10.56 -3.94 0.46
CA LEU A 87 11.53 -4.97 0.08
C LEU A 87 12.64 -5.13 1.13
N GLU A 88 13.17 -4.04 1.68
CA GLU A 88 14.15 -4.09 2.77
C GLU A 88 13.60 -4.82 4.00
N LYS A 89 12.30 -4.65 4.28
CA LYS A 89 11.56 -5.31 5.38
C LYS A 89 11.04 -6.69 5.02
N ASN A 90 11.32 -7.21 3.81
CA ASN A 90 10.87 -8.51 3.31
C ASN A 90 9.33 -8.67 3.29
N TYR A 91 8.58 -7.61 3.00
CA TYR A 91 7.14 -7.73 2.76
C TYR A 91 6.88 -8.53 1.48
N PRO A 92 5.87 -9.43 1.46
CA PRO A 92 5.61 -10.28 0.29
C PRO A 92 5.22 -9.46 -0.94
N LEU A 93 5.88 -9.69 -2.08
CA LEU A 93 5.47 -9.15 -3.38
C LEU A 93 4.35 -9.95 -4.03
N ASP A 94 4.28 -11.25 -3.71
CA ASP A 94 3.33 -12.19 -4.29
C ASP A 94 2.61 -12.90 -3.15
N ILE A 95 1.29 -12.69 -3.06
CA ILE A 95 0.41 -13.39 -2.13
C ILE A 95 -0.48 -14.35 -2.91
N ASN A 96 -0.56 -15.60 -2.46
CA ASN A 96 -1.51 -16.57 -2.99
C ASN A 96 -2.93 -16.25 -2.48
N PHE A 97 -3.61 -15.34 -3.18
CA PHE A 97 -4.97 -14.93 -2.84
C PHE A 97 -6.02 -16.03 -3.05
N ASP A 98 -5.71 -17.08 -3.83
CA ASP A 98 -6.65 -18.18 -4.08
C ASP A 98 -6.80 -19.07 -2.84
N GLU A 99 -5.74 -19.21 -2.04
CA GLU A 99 -5.74 -19.96 -0.78
C GLU A 99 -6.21 -19.13 0.42
N LEU A 100 -6.25 -17.79 0.27
CA LEU A 100 -6.58 -16.87 1.35
C LEU A 100 -7.94 -17.17 2.02
N PRO A 101 -9.03 -17.51 1.27
CA PRO A 101 -10.30 -17.88 1.89
C PRO A 101 -10.23 -19.06 2.85
N ASP A 102 -9.42 -20.09 2.53
CA ASP A 102 -9.27 -21.27 3.39
C ASP A 102 -8.49 -20.93 4.64
N ARG A 103 -7.41 -20.14 4.51
CA ARG A 103 -6.65 -19.62 5.66
C ARG A 103 -7.53 -18.81 6.61
N ILE A 104 -8.38 -17.93 6.09
CA ILE A 104 -9.31 -17.14 6.91
C ILE A 104 -10.29 -18.04 7.67
N ARG A 105 -10.81 -19.10 7.03
CA ARG A 105 -11.73 -20.06 7.69
C ARG A 105 -11.09 -20.78 8.87
N ASN A 106 -9.78 -21.03 8.83
CA ASN A 106 -9.06 -21.65 9.95
C ASN A 106 -9.08 -20.79 11.22
N PHE A 107 -9.27 -19.48 11.11
CA PHE A 107 -9.39 -18.58 12.27
C PHE A 107 -10.82 -18.45 12.80
N LYS A 108 -11.80 -19.15 12.23
CA LYS A 108 -13.22 -19.00 12.58
C LYS A 108 -13.45 -19.07 14.08
N ASP A 109 -12.96 -20.11 14.74
CA ASP A 109 -13.20 -20.32 16.17
C ASP A 109 -12.53 -19.23 17.02
N ASN A 110 -11.31 -18.79 16.66
CA ASN A 110 -10.65 -17.67 17.33
C ASN A 110 -11.42 -16.35 17.18
N LEU A 111 -12.02 -16.11 16.02
CA LEU A 111 -12.81 -14.91 15.77
C LEU A 111 -14.16 -14.96 16.50
N GLU A 112 -14.77 -16.14 16.66
CA GLU A 112 -15.97 -16.32 17.49
C GLU A 112 -15.68 -16.01 18.96
N GLU A 113 -14.54 -16.45 19.50
CA GLU A 113 -14.12 -16.08 20.86
C GLU A 113 -14.00 -14.56 21.05
N ILE A 114 -13.55 -13.84 20.01
CA ILE A 114 -13.48 -12.37 20.02
C ILE A 114 -14.88 -11.76 20.02
N ILE A 115 -15.79 -12.29 19.19
CA ILE A 115 -17.19 -11.83 19.11
C ILE A 115 -17.88 -12.03 20.47
N GLU A 116 -17.73 -13.20 21.09
CA GLU A 116 -18.29 -13.49 22.42
C GLU A 116 -17.58 -12.72 23.54
N GLY A 117 -16.40 -12.16 23.25
CA GLY A 117 -15.59 -11.43 24.23
C GLY A 117 -14.97 -12.33 25.30
N THR A 118 -14.79 -13.62 25.00
CA THR A 118 -14.14 -14.59 25.89
C THR A 118 -12.63 -14.49 25.84
N VAL A 119 -12.07 -13.96 24.74
CA VAL A 119 -10.64 -13.68 24.58
C VAL A 119 -10.36 -12.18 24.49
N ARG A 120 -9.18 -11.77 24.95
CA ARG A 120 -8.69 -10.41 24.77
C ARG A 120 -8.35 -10.18 23.29
N SER A 121 -8.94 -9.14 22.71
CA SER A 121 -8.63 -8.66 21.35
C SER A 121 -8.21 -7.19 21.39
N TYR A 122 -7.15 -6.84 20.65
CA TYR A 122 -6.69 -5.46 20.55
C TYR A 122 -7.73 -4.61 19.83
N TYR A 123 -8.18 -5.05 18.66
CA TYR A 123 -9.06 -4.27 17.80
C TYR A 123 -10.47 -4.15 18.37
N ARG A 124 -10.98 -5.18 19.06
CA ARG A 124 -12.24 -5.10 19.81
C ARG A 124 -12.17 -4.01 20.87
N ASN A 125 -11.11 -4.00 21.67
CA ASN A 125 -10.92 -3.00 22.72
C ASN A 125 -10.69 -1.59 22.13
N PHE A 126 -9.94 -1.49 21.03
CA PHE A 126 -9.73 -0.24 20.30
C PHE A 126 -11.06 0.33 19.79
N ALA A 127 -11.85 -0.47 19.07
CA ALA A 127 -13.13 -0.10 18.50
C ALA A 127 -14.16 0.29 19.59
N ILE A 128 -14.32 -0.53 20.63
CA ILE A 128 -15.26 -0.24 21.72
C ILE A 128 -14.88 1.07 22.43
N ARG A 129 -13.60 1.31 22.72
CA ARG A 129 -13.15 2.57 23.33
C ARG A 129 -13.45 3.76 22.43
N TYR A 130 -13.20 3.63 21.13
CA TYR A 130 -13.45 4.68 20.15
C TYR A 130 -14.95 5.04 20.06
N TYR A 131 -15.83 4.04 19.97
CA TYR A 131 -17.27 4.23 19.87
C TYR A 131 -17.89 4.75 21.18
N LYS A 132 -17.42 4.27 22.34
CA LYS A 132 -17.85 4.82 23.64
C LYS A 132 -17.45 6.28 23.81
N LYS A 133 -16.27 6.67 23.33
CA LYS A 133 -15.77 8.06 23.43
C LYS A 133 -16.48 9.02 22.49
N ASN A 134 -16.74 8.61 21.24
CA ASN A 134 -17.23 9.50 20.19
C ASN A 134 -18.74 9.37 19.92
N GLY A 135 -19.37 8.28 20.39
CA GLY A 135 -20.75 7.92 20.08
C GLY A 135 -20.88 7.25 18.70
N SER A 136 -21.75 6.24 18.60
CA SER A 136 -21.84 5.38 17.41
C SER A 136 -22.10 6.14 16.11
N ARG A 137 -22.95 7.19 16.14
CA ARG A 137 -23.24 8.00 14.95
C ARG A 137 -22.01 8.73 14.42
N LYS A 138 -21.25 9.39 15.30
CA LYS A 138 -20.05 10.13 14.90
C LYS A 138 -18.97 9.19 14.41
N SER A 139 -18.80 8.05 15.10
CA SER A 139 -17.82 7.03 14.76
C SER A 139 -18.04 6.37 13.41
N ALA A 140 -19.27 6.34 12.90
CA ALA A 140 -19.62 5.78 11.59
C ALA A 140 -19.53 6.78 10.43
N THR A 141 -19.23 8.06 10.69
CA THR A 141 -19.03 9.06 9.62
C THR A 141 -17.70 8.86 8.90
N SER A 142 -17.56 9.34 7.66
CA SER A 142 -16.29 9.30 6.92
C SER A 142 -15.12 9.91 7.70
N MET A 143 -15.36 10.99 8.45
CA MET A 143 -14.36 11.61 9.32
C MET A 143 -13.99 10.70 10.51
N GLY A 144 -14.99 10.01 11.08
CA GLY A 144 -14.79 9.03 12.14
C GLY A 144 -13.97 7.82 11.68
N LEU A 145 -14.27 7.30 10.49
CA LEU A 145 -13.50 6.23 9.84
C LEU A 145 -12.07 6.69 9.53
N TYR A 146 -11.91 7.88 8.93
CA TYR A 146 -10.61 8.45 8.60
C TYR A 146 -9.69 8.54 9.82
N GLY A 147 -10.24 8.94 10.98
CA GLY A 147 -9.48 9.05 12.24
C GLY A 147 -8.89 7.74 12.78
N ARG A 148 -9.28 6.59 12.23
CA ARG A 148 -8.75 5.27 12.57
C ARG A 148 -8.30 4.45 11.37
N PHE A 149 -8.39 5.01 10.16
CA PHE A 149 -8.12 4.31 8.91
C PHE A 149 -6.74 3.67 8.86
N LYS A 150 -5.70 4.39 9.31
CA LYS A 150 -4.33 3.89 9.35
C LYS A 150 -4.15 2.59 10.15
N GLU A 151 -4.93 2.41 11.21
CA GLU A 151 -4.82 1.27 12.13
C GLU A 151 -5.58 0.02 11.65
N LEU A 152 -6.58 0.22 10.77
CA LEU A 152 -7.55 -0.83 10.40
C LEU A 152 -7.26 -1.49 9.05
N ARG A 153 -6.28 -0.97 8.30
CA ARG A 153 -5.86 -1.55 7.01
C ARG A 153 -5.22 -2.92 7.21
N PRO A 154 -5.35 -3.84 6.25
CA PRO A 154 -4.88 -5.23 6.40
C PRO A 154 -3.37 -5.39 6.15
N GLY A 155 -2.57 -4.32 6.21
CA GLY A 155 -1.13 -4.37 5.96
C GLY A 155 -0.79 -4.74 4.51
N TYR A 156 0.27 -5.52 4.32
CA TYR A 156 0.75 -5.91 2.99
C TYR A 156 -0.28 -6.69 2.17
N TYR A 157 -1.37 -7.17 2.77
CA TYR A 157 -2.49 -7.77 2.02
C TYR A 157 -3.23 -6.78 1.11
N GLY A 158 -3.11 -5.47 1.37
CA GLY A 158 -3.65 -4.41 0.51
C GLY A 158 -5.17 -4.39 0.36
N THR A 159 -5.66 -3.60 -0.59
CA THR A 159 -7.11 -3.48 -0.85
C THR A 159 -7.69 -4.79 -1.38
N LYS A 160 -6.94 -5.53 -2.21
CA LYS A 160 -7.36 -6.85 -2.71
C LYS A 160 -7.57 -7.85 -1.57
N GLY A 161 -6.64 -7.92 -0.62
CA GLY A 161 -6.78 -8.76 0.56
C GLY A 161 -7.94 -8.31 1.46
N ASN A 162 -8.14 -7.00 1.63
CA ASN A 162 -9.28 -6.47 2.38
C ASN A 162 -10.63 -6.97 1.83
N LEU A 163 -10.80 -6.96 0.50
CA LEU A 163 -12.01 -7.43 -0.16
C LEU A 163 -12.27 -8.91 0.11
N ILE A 164 -11.25 -9.74 -0.02
CA ILE A 164 -11.35 -11.19 0.21
C ILE A 164 -11.64 -11.48 1.68
N ILE A 165 -10.91 -10.85 2.60
CA ILE A 165 -11.11 -10.99 4.05
C ILE A 165 -12.56 -10.60 4.39
N SER A 166 -13.01 -9.44 3.93
CA SER A 166 -14.37 -8.95 4.21
C SER A 166 -15.44 -9.90 3.67
N ASP A 167 -15.34 -10.37 2.43
CA ASP A 167 -16.30 -11.29 1.82
C ASP A 167 -16.41 -12.61 2.59
N VAL A 168 -15.28 -13.19 2.98
CA VAL A 168 -15.26 -14.44 3.75
C VAL A 168 -15.89 -14.23 5.13
N LEU A 169 -15.54 -13.15 5.83
CA LEU A 169 -16.09 -12.84 7.15
C LEU A 169 -17.60 -12.53 7.11
N ILE A 170 -18.09 -11.88 6.05
CA ILE A 170 -19.53 -11.65 5.83
C ILE A 170 -20.25 -13.00 5.75
N LYS A 171 -19.74 -13.93 4.93
CA LYS A 171 -20.31 -15.27 4.76
C LYS A 171 -20.27 -16.07 6.06
N LEU A 172 -19.19 -15.98 6.82
CA LEU A 172 -19.01 -16.74 8.06
C LEU A 172 -19.87 -16.22 9.21
N PHE A 173 -20.01 -14.91 9.38
CA PHE A 173 -20.54 -14.32 10.61
C PHE A 173 -21.80 -13.48 10.45
N LEU A 174 -21.95 -12.73 9.35
CA LEU A 174 -23.14 -11.92 9.14
C LEU A 174 -24.27 -12.74 8.54
N ASN A 175 -24.00 -13.47 7.45
CA ASN A 175 -25.03 -14.25 6.76
C ASN A 175 -25.54 -15.43 7.59
N THR A 176 -24.74 -15.93 8.52
CA THR A 176 -25.09 -16.99 9.48
C THR A 176 -25.84 -16.47 10.71
N GLY A 177 -25.92 -15.15 10.91
CA GLY A 177 -26.54 -14.54 12.09
C GLY A 177 -25.73 -14.67 13.38
N ILE A 178 -24.45 -15.07 13.31
CA ILE A 178 -23.57 -15.13 14.48
C ILE A 178 -23.26 -13.71 14.99
N LEU A 179 -23.00 -12.77 14.07
CA LEU A 179 -22.67 -11.38 14.38
C LEU A 179 -23.94 -10.55 14.53
N THR A 180 -24.49 -10.51 15.74
CA THR A 180 -25.73 -9.79 16.08
C THR A 180 -25.45 -8.46 16.75
N LEU A 181 -26.43 -7.54 16.69
CA LEU A 181 -26.38 -6.25 17.41
C LEU A 181 -26.08 -6.40 18.91
N ALA A 182 -26.61 -7.44 19.55
CA ALA A 182 -26.39 -7.69 20.97
C ALA A 182 -24.92 -8.00 21.27
N LYS A 183 -24.23 -8.71 20.37
CA LYS A 183 -22.82 -9.07 20.53
C LYS A 183 -21.87 -7.95 20.10
N THR A 184 -22.28 -7.10 19.16
CA THR A 184 -21.41 -6.06 18.59
C THR A 184 -21.55 -4.68 19.23
N TYR A 185 -22.55 -4.47 20.07
CA TYR A 185 -22.80 -3.18 20.72
C TYR A 185 -21.52 -2.62 21.38
N PRO A 186 -21.16 -1.33 21.17
CA PRO A 186 -21.97 -0.25 20.58
C PRO A 186 -21.88 -0.11 19.05
N LEU A 187 -21.24 -1.05 18.36
CA LEU A 187 -21.08 -1.04 16.92
C LEU A 187 -22.24 -1.77 16.24
N GLU A 188 -22.64 -1.25 15.09
CA GLU A 188 -23.44 -2.01 14.12
C GLU A 188 -22.63 -3.23 13.63
N PRO A 189 -23.25 -4.36 13.29
CA PRO A 189 -22.54 -5.59 12.91
C PRO A 189 -21.54 -5.40 11.78
N MET A 190 -21.90 -4.62 10.74
CA MET A 190 -20.98 -4.30 9.65
C MET A 190 -19.76 -3.52 10.13
N ASN A 191 -19.93 -2.53 11.01
CA ASN A 191 -18.82 -1.75 11.55
C ASN A 191 -17.93 -2.59 12.45
N TYR A 192 -18.51 -3.54 13.19
CA TYR A 192 -17.74 -4.49 13.98
C TYR A 192 -16.90 -5.40 13.07
N LEU A 193 -17.46 -5.87 11.96
CA LEU A 193 -16.71 -6.65 10.98
C LEU A 193 -15.49 -5.85 10.48
N THR A 194 -15.68 -4.60 10.06
CA THR A 194 -14.60 -3.78 9.50
C THR A 194 -13.59 -3.29 10.52
N ASP A 195 -14.03 -2.93 11.74
CA ASP A 195 -13.15 -2.35 12.76
C ASP A 195 -12.47 -3.39 13.66
N VAL A 196 -13.02 -4.59 13.71
CA VAL A 196 -12.57 -5.65 14.61
C VAL A 196 -12.14 -6.87 13.82
N LEU A 197 -13.06 -7.51 13.10
CA LEU A 197 -12.78 -8.83 12.53
C LEU A 197 -11.79 -8.76 11.36
N VAL A 198 -11.90 -7.77 10.47
CA VAL A 198 -10.95 -7.58 9.37
C VAL A 198 -9.52 -7.38 9.88
N PRO A 199 -9.21 -6.40 10.76
CA PRO A 199 -7.84 -6.21 11.23
C PRO A 199 -7.36 -7.34 12.16
N GLU A 200 -8.23 -8.00 12.94
CA GLU A 200 -7.84 -9.21 13.70
C GLU A 200 -7.46 -10.36 12.77
N THR A 201 -8.19 -10.52 11.66
CA THR A 201 -7.90 -11.56 10.67
C THR A 201 -6.60 -11.27 9.94
N ALA A 202 -6.40 -10.04 9.46
CA ALA A 202 -5.17 -9.63 8.79
C ALA A 202 -3.95 -9.77 9.70
N MET A 203 -4.05 -9.35 10.97
CA MET A 203 -2.99 -9.55 11.97
C MET A 203 -2.64 -11.03 12.17
N ARG A 204 -3.64 -11.92 12.19
CA ARG A 204 -3.42 -13.37 12.34
C ARG A 204 -2.82 -14.02 11.09
N LEU A 205 -3.22 -13.56 9.91
CA LEU A 205 -2.62 -13.97 8.64
C LEU A 205 -1.13 -13.59 8.60
N ILE A 206 -0.80 -12.35 8.98
CA ILE A 206 0.60 -11.88 9.05
C ILE A 206 1.41 -12.66 10.08
N PHE A 207 0.80 -12.98 11.23
CA PHE A 207 1.43 -13.82 12.23
C PHE A 207 1.71 -15.24 11.71
N GLU A 208 0.77 -15.84 10.98
CA GLU A 208 0.95 -17.14 10.32
C GLU A 208 2.03 -17.08 9.24
N ASP A 209 2.07 -16.03 8.41
CA ASP A 209 3.09 -15.84 7.37
C ASP A 209 4.50 -15.73 7.95
N ASN A 210 4.64 -15.20 9.18
CA ASN A 210 5.89 -15.15 9.91
C ASN A 210 6.24 -16.47 10.64
N GLY A 211 5.56 -17.57 10.29
CA GLY A 211 5.74 -18.89 10.89
C GLY A 211 5.23 -19.00 12.33
N GLY A 212 4.36 -18.09 12.77
CA GLY A 212 3.90 -18.01 14.16
C GLY A 212 4.99 -17.54 15.14
N ASN A 213 6.05 -16.90 14.65
CA ASN A 213 7.11 -16.36 15.48
C ASN A 213 6.75 -14.97 16.03
N GLY A 214 7.11 -14.72 17.28
CA GLY A 214 6.83 -13.46 17.98
C GLY A 214 5.44 -13.44 18.61
N SER A 215 4.88 -12.25 18.72
CA SER A 215 3.56 -11.99 19.29
C SER A 215 2.58 -11.44 18.24
N LEU A 216 1.28 -11.49 18.55
CA LEU A 216 0.28 -10.80 17.74
C LEU A 216 0.51 -9.27 17.70
N ASP A 217 1.15 -8.70 18.72
CA ASP A 217 1.52 -7.28 18.72
C ASP A 217 2.62 -6.98 17.69
N ASP A 218 3.59 -7.88 17.50
CA ASP A 218 4.61 -7.75 16.44
C ASP A 218 3.96 -7.84 15.05
N ALA A 219 3.03 -8.78 14.87
CA ALA A 219 2.26 -8.90 13.62
C ALA A 219 1.40 -7.65 13.34
N ARG A 220 0.86 -7.03 14.39
CA ARG A 220 0.11 -5.75 14.29
C ARG A 220 1.03 -4.61 13.85
N GLU A 221 2.25 -4.53 14.38
CA GLU A 221 3.22 -3.51 13.97
C GLU A 221 3.60 -3.68 12.49
N ILE A 222 3.80 -4.92 12.03
CA ILE A 222 4.01 -5.23 10.61
C ILE A 222 2.78 -4.80 9.80
N MET A 223 1.57 -5.13 10.24
CA MET A 223 0.33 -4.77 9.55
C MET A 223 0.22 -3.25 9.35
N VAL A 224 0.42 -2.46 10.39
CA VAL A 224 0.32 -0.99 10.30
C VAL A 224 1.42 -0.42 9.41
N SER A 225 2.66 -0.89 9.57
CA SER A 225 3.82 -0.37 8.81
C SER A 225 3.86 -0.80 7.34
N SER A 226 3.20 -1.91 6.98
CA SER A 226 3.15 -2.45 5.61
C SER A 226 1.92 -2.02 4.81
N SER A 227 1.02 -1.24 5.39
CA SER A 227 -0.27 -0.92 4.75
C SER A 227 -0.13 -0.14 3.43
N ASP A 228 0.73 0.88 3.38
CA ASP A 228 0.93 1.65 2.15
C ASP A 228 1.58 0.78 1.05
N PHE A 229 2.44 -0.17 1.44
CA PHE A 229 3.02 -1.15 0.53
C PHE A 229 1.95 -2.10 -0.03
N GLY A 230 1.12 -2.66 0.84
CA GLY A 230 0.02 -3.53 0.42
C GLY A 230 -0.98 -2.83 -0.50
N ASP A 231 -1.39 -1.62 -0.16
CA ASP A 231 -2.33 -0.84 -0.97
C ASP A 231 -1.78 -0.54 -2.37
N TRP A 232 -0.45 -0.41 -2.52
CA TRP A 232 0.17 -0.20 -3.82
C TRP A 232 0.38 -1.51 -4.61
N VAL A 233 1.02 -2.50 -3.99
CA VAL A 233 1.44 -3.75 -4.63
C VAL A 233 0.25 -4.69 -4.86
N HIS A 234 -0.68 -4.73 -3.92
CA HIS A 234 -1.85 -5.61 -3.93
C HIS A 234 -3.16 -4.80 -3.99
N ASN A 235 -3.22 -3.88 -4.94
CA ASN A 235 -4.47 -3.20 -5.25
C ASN A 235 -5.43 -4.12 -6.03
N ASP A 236 -6.72 -3.82 -5.93
CA ASP A 236 -7.84 -4.50 -6.59
C ASP A 236 -8.11 -4.00 -8.02
N GLY A 237 -7.19 -3.22 -8.60
CA GLY A 237 -7.23 -2.81 -10.01
C GLY A 237 -7.45 -1.32 -10.26
N THR A 238 -7.19 -0.44 -9.28
CA THR A 238 -7.16 1.00 -9.51
C THR A 238 -5.91 1.64 -8.89
N VAL A 239 -4.90 1.86 -9.74
CA VAL A 239 -3.98 2.99 -9.64
C VAL A 239 -3.94 3.64 -11.01
#